data_AF-A0A117E3N5-F1
#
_entry.id   AF-A0A117E3N5-F1
#
_cell.length_a   1.000
_cell.length_b   1.000
_cell.length_c   1.000
_cell.angle_alpha   90.00
_cell.angle_beta   90.00
_cell.angle_gamma   90.00
#
_symmetry.space_group_name_H-M   'P 1'
#
loop_
_entity.id
_entity.type
_entity.pdbx_description
1 polymer ?
#
loop_
_entity_poly.entity_id
_entity_poly.type
_entity_poly.pdbx_seq_one_letter_code
_entity_poly.pdbx_strand_id
1 'polypeptide(L)'
;MQPNVVLVGGSYAGMAAVSALLALKDGQPIPMAPYADFSHLSAAPRIADLRITIIDERDGFFYTVGSPLAYSSPVHSAAMWRLYRGFPTLNRPDVNFVRGTVVRVKPLNQTLVYQIHKGDSRSTEMRAYVDDAGNAARRLVAAKKSGIVIIGDGAVEIEFAGKLKSQYSMTRVTLIHARDHLLSKEPVPVEFKSRVLQLLREQGVNVILQERPIVEDLSDGTSYVKFDNGDRIHAAVVIMAVASISPSSG
;
A
#
# COMPACT_ATOMS: atom_id res chain seq x y z
N MET A 1 -25.97 -10.68 -26.06
CA MET A 1 -24.54 -10.45 -25.73
C MET A 1 -24.31 -10.95 -24.32
N GLN A 2 -23.20 -11.63 -24.06
CA GLN A 2 -22.88 -12.06 -22.70
C GLN A 2 -22.42 -10.85 -21.88
N PRO A 3 -22.97 -10.62 -20.66
CA PRO A 3 -22.62 -9.46 -19.85
C PRO A 3 -21.14 -9.55 -19.43
N ASN A 4 -20.42 -8.45 -19.62
CA ASN A 4 -19.02 -8.35 -19.24
C ASN A 4 -18.80 -7.07 -18.41
N VAL A 5 -18.24 -7.23 -17.22
CA VAL A 5 -17.79 -6.11 -16.39
C VAL A 5 -16.29 -5.95 -16.58
N VAL A 6 -15.86 -4.75 -16.99
CA VAL A 6 -14.43 -4.44 -17.08
C VAL A 6 -14.01 -3.63 -15.87
N LEU A 7 -13.02 -4.14 -15.14
CA LEU A 7 -12.34 -3.41 -14.07
C LEU A 7 -11.03 -2.85 -14.59
N VAL A 8 -10.84 -1.55 -14.39
CA VAL A 8 -9.60 -0.84 -14.72
C VAL A 8 -8.79 -0.71 -13.44
N GLY A 9 -7.71 -1.46 -13.35
CA GLY A 9 -6.87 -1.58 -12.17
C GLY A 9 -7.17 -2.82 -11.31
N GLY A 10 -6.11 -3.47 -10.85
CA GLY A 10 -6.12 -4.67 -10.01
C GLY A 10 -5.38 -4.50 -8.67
N SER A 11 -5.23 -3.28 -8.16
CA SER A 11 -4.79 -3.11 -6.75
C SER A 11 -5.91 -3.53 -5.78
N TYR A 12 -5.80 -3.20 -4.49
CA TYR A 12 -6.76 -3.61 -3.45
C TYR A 12 -8.23 -3.36 -3.80
N ALA A 13 -8.57 -2.16 -4.30
CA ALA A 13 -9.96 -1.82 -4.65
C ALA A 13 -10.48 -2.66 -5.82
N GLY A 14 -9.69 -2.83 -6.87
CA GLY A 14 -10.04 -3.67 -8.02
C GLY A 14 -10.22 -5.14 -7.61
N MET A 15 -9.30 -5.66 -6.81
CA MET A 15 -9.37 -7.03 -6.30
C MET A 15 -10.57 -7.27 -5.37
N ALA A 16 -10.90 -6.30 -4.52
CA ALA A 16 -12.09 -6.34 -3.67
C ALA A 16 -13.37 -6.35 -4.52
N ALA A 17 -13.45 -5.51 -5.55
CA ALA A 17 -14.58 -5.44 -6.46
C ALA A 17 -14.76 -6.75 -7.25
N VAL A 18 -13.68 -7.32 -7.81
CA VAL A 18 -13.73 -8.65 -8.47
C VAL A 18 -14.25 -9.71 -7.52
N SER A 19 -13.71 -9.76 -6.29
CA SER A 19 -14.11 -10.75 -5.29
C SER A 19 -15.59 -10.63 -4.92
N ALA A 20 -16.11 -9.41 -4.78
CA ALA A 20 -17.52 -9.16 -4.51
C ALA A 20 -18.41 -9.57 -5.70
N LEU A 21 -18.03 -9.21 -6.93
CA LEU A 21 -18.78 -9.59 -8.14
C LEU A 21 -18.84 -11.11 -8.33
N LEU A 22 -17.73 -11.81 -8.11
CA LEU A 22 -17.69 -13.27 -8.17
C LEU A 22 -18.53 -13.91 -7.06
N ALA A 23 -18.46 -13.39 -5.83
CA ALA A 23 -19.30 -13.88 -4.73
C ALA A 23 -20.79 -13.72 -5.04
N LEU A 24 -21.20 -12.56 -5.54
CA LEU A 24 -22.59 -12.31 -5.96
C LEU A 24 -23.03 -13.25 -7.08
N LYS A 25 -22.19 -13.42 -8.10
CA LYS A 25 -22.41 -14.35 -9.21
C LYS A 25 -22.62 -15.78 -8.71
N ASP A 26 -21.73 -16.26 -7.84
CA ASP A 26 -21.69 -17.64 -7.35
C ASP A 26 -22.69 -17.88 -6.19
N GLY A 27 -23.40 -16.83 -5.76
CA GLY A 27 -24.32 -16.89 -4.61
C GLY A 27 -23.63 -17.11 -3.26
N GLN A 28 -22.36 -16.72 -3.16
CA GLN A 28 -21.53 -16.85 -1.97
C GLN A 28 -21.55 -15.55 -1.14
N PRO A 29 -21.22 -15.61 0.16
CA PRO A 29 -21.02 -14.42 0.98
C PRO A 29 -19.91 -13.53 0.41
N ILE A 30 -20.11 -12.21 0.45
CA ILE A 30 -19.09 -11.24 0.04
C ILE A 30 -17.92 -11.29 1.03
N PRO A 31 -16.67 -11.58 0.60
CA PRO A 31 -15.54 -11.77 1.53
C PRO A 31 -15.24 -10.55 2.41
N MET A 32 -15.48 -9.34 1.90
CA MET A 32 -15.20 -8.09 2.61
C MET A 32 -16.37 -7.59 3.47
N ALA A 33 -17.48 -8.33 3.56
CA ALA A 33 -18.66 -7.95 4.35
C ALA A 33 -18.39 -7.60 5.83
N PRO A 34 -17.40 -8.21 6.52
CA PRO A 34 -17.06 -7.80 7.88
C PRO A 34 -16.45 -6.39 8.00
N TYR A 35 -15.96 -5.80 6.89
CA TYR A 35 -15.17 -4.57 6.90
C TYR A 35 -15.90 -3.36 6.31
N ALA A 36 -17.06 -3.55 5.68
CA ALA A 36 -17.86 -2.47 5.09
C ALA A 36 -19.34 -2.86 4.96
N ASP A 37 -20.21 -1.88 4.73
CA ASP A 37 -21.63 -2.11 4.50
C ASP A 37 -21.93 -2.51 3.04
N PHE A 38 -22.38 -3.76 2.86
CA PHE A 38 -22.81 -4.32 1.58
C PHE A 38 -24.32 -4.60 1.54
N SER A 39 -25.12 -4.07 2.48
CA SER A 39 -26.57 -4.29 2.56
C SER A 39 -27.31 -3.90 1.28
N HIS A 40 -26.81 -2.87 0.56
CA HIS A 40 -27.30 -2.41 -0.73
C HIS A 40 -27.19 -3.46 -1.86
N LEU A 41 -26.38 -4.51 -1.68
CA LEU A 41 -26.23 -5.60 -2.66
C LEU A 41 -27.06 -6.84 -2.33
N SER A 42 -27.84 -6.81 -1.25
CA SER A 42 -28.67 -7.96 -0.80
C SER A 42 -29.71 -8.38 -1.84
N ALA A 43 -30.22 -7.44 -2.64
CA ALA A 43 -31.15 -7.66 -3.75
C ALA A 43 -30.48 -7.69 -5.13
N ALA A 44 -29.14 -7.72 -5.21
CA ALA A 44 -28.43 -7.68 -6.48
C ALA A 44 -28.75 -8.93 -7.32
N PRO A 45 -29.01 -8.79 -8.64
CA PRO A 45 -29.31 -9.91 -9.51
C PRO A 45 -28.09 -10.83 -9.67
N ARG A 46 -28.32 -12.14 -9.64
CA ARG A 46 -27.29 -13.14 -9.95
C ARG A 46 -27.21 -13.34 -11.45
N ILE A 47 -26.05 -13.07 -12.03
CA ILE A 47 -25.81 -13.16 -13.47
C ILE A 47 -24.88 -14.36 -13.74
N ALA A 48 -25.46 -15.54 -13.93
CA ALA A 48 -24.71 -16.80 -14.03
C ALA A 48 -23.70 -16.83 -15.19
N ASP A 49 -23.92 -16.03 -16.24
CA ASP A 49 -23.03 -15.91 -17.40
C ASP A 49 -22.14 -14.65 -17.37
N LEU A 50 -22.11 -13.89 -16.27
CA LEU A 50 -21.23 -12.74 -16.08
C LEU A 50 -19.76 -13.10 -16.36
N ARG A 51 -19.12 -12.36 -17.25
CA ARG A 51 -17.66 -12.35 -17.39
C ARG A 51 -17.07 -11.11 -16.71
N ILE A 52 -15.83 -11.25 -16.26
CA ILE A 52 -15.06 -10.17 -15.68
C ILE A 52 -13.75 -10.04 -16.45
N THR A 53 -13.47 -8.85 -16.99
CA THR A 53 -12.15 -8.52 -17.55
C THR A 53 -11.45 -7.53 -16.61
N ILE A 54 -10.26 -7.87 -16.15
CA ILE A 54 -9.40 -6.96 -15.39
C ILE A 54 -8.35 -6.42 -16.37
N ILE A 55 -8.23 -5.10 -16.50
CA ILE A 55 -7.19 -4.45 -17.29
C ILE A 55 -6.28 -3.68 -16.35
N ASP A 56 -5.01 -4.04 -16.29
CA ASP A 56 -4.01 -3.34 -15.50
C ASP A 56 -2.67 -3.36 -16.24
N GLU A 57 -1.87 -2.31 -16.08
CA GLU A 57 -0.55 -2.20 -16.71
C GLU A 57 0.44 -3.23 -16.16
N ARG A 58 0.22 -3.64 -14.90
CA ARG A 58 1.03 -4.56 -14.10
C ARG A 58 0.59 -6.00 -14.30
N ASP A 59 1.46 -6.96 -14.00
CA ASP A 59 1.13 -8.41 -13.95
C ASP A 59 0.74 -8.90 -12.54
N GLY A 60 0.69 -7.96 -11.59
CA GLY A 60 0.38 -8.17 -10.19
C GLY A 60 0.17 -6.85 -9.47
N PHE A 61 0.08 -6.91 -8.15
CA PHE A 61 0.03 -5.73 -7.30
C PHE A 61 1.02 -5.84 -6.15
N PHE A 62 1.39 -4.68 -5.61
CA PHE A 62 2.25 -4.59 -4.45
C PHE A 62 1.43 -4.79 -3.16
N TYR A 63 1.82 -5.77 -2.35
CA TYR A 63 1.26 -6.00 -1.03
C TYR A 63 1.82 -4.98 -0.03
N THR A 64 1.26 -3.78 -0.08
CA THR A 64 1.65 -2.63 0.76
C THR A 64 1.63 -2.92 2.26
N VAL A 65 0.77 -3.81 2.74
CA VAL A 65 0.72 -4.18 4.17
C VAL A 65 2.02 -4.87 4.60
N GLY A 66 2.67 -5.63 3.72
CA GLY A 66 3.97 -6.24 3.98
C GLY A 66 5.17 -5.34 3.68
N SER A 67 4.94 -4.07 3.30
CA SER A 67 6.01 -3.12 2.99
C SER A 67 7.02 -2.93 4.13
N PRO A 68 6.65 -2.91 5.43
CA PRO A 68 7.63 -2.81 6.52
C PRO A 68 8.66 -3.95 6.51
N LEU A 69 8.23 -5.17 6.17
CA LEU A 69 9.12 -6.33 6.07
C LEU A 69 10.05 -6.23 4.86
N ALA A 70 9.55 -5.78 3.71
CA ALA A 70 10.37 -5.57 2.52
C ALA A 70 11.46 -4.52 2.74
N TYR A 71 11.15 -3.44 3.46
CA TYR A 71 12.11 -2.40 3.78
C TYR A 71 13.11 -2.84 4.85
N SER A 72 12.69 -3.58 5.87
CA SER A 72 13.61 -4.07 6.91
C SER A 72 14.47 -5.26 6.46
N SER A 73 14.06 -5.99 5.42
CA SER A 73 14.73 -7.17 4.90
C SER A 73 14.66 -7.26 3.37
N PRO A 74 15.74 -6.92 2.65
CA PRO A 74 15.75 -6.93 1.19
C PRO A 74 15.39 -8.30 0.58
N VAL A 75 15.66 -9.39 1.30
CA VAL A 75 15.34 -10.76 0.85
C VAL A 75 13.83 -10.97 0.69
N HIS A 76 13.01 -10.20 1.42
CA HIS A 76 11.55 -10.31 1.38
C HIS A 76 10.89 -9.35 0.39
N SER A 77 11.62 -8.42 -0.24
CA SER A 77 11.02 -7.42 -1.14
C SER A 77 10.33 -8.05 -2.34
N ALA A 78 10.96 -9.07 -2.95
CA ALA A 78 10.38 -9.80 -4.07
C ALA A 78 9.07 -10.51 -3.73
N ALA A 79 8.91 -10.94 -2.47
CA ALA A 79 7.71 -11.64 -2.00
C ALA A 79 6.49 -10.72 -1.84
N MET A 80 6.70 -9.39 -1.82
CA MET A 80 5.59 -8.44 -1.73
C MET A 80 4.92 -8.17 -3.06
N TRP A 81 5.53 -8.54 -4.18
CA TRP A 81 4.85 -8.51 -5.46
C TRP A 81 3.96 -9.75 -5.60
N ARG A 82 2.64 -9.53 -5.65
CA ARG A 82 1.66 -10.60 -5.79
C ARG A 82 1.15 -10.64 -7.23
N LEU A 83 1.56 -11.65 -7.97
CA LEU A 83 1.09 -11.88 -9.34
C LEU A 83 -0.39 -12.22 -9.36
N TYR A 84 -1.17 -11.65 -10.29
CA TYR A 84 -2.60 -11.95 -10.41
C TYR A 84 -2.89 -13.43 -10.66
N ARG A 85 -2.05 -14.07 -11.48
CA ARG A 85 -2.12 -15.52 -11.74
C ARG A 85 -1.89 -16.40 -10.50
N GLY A 86 -1.35 -15.83 -9.42
CA GLY A 86 -1.12 -16.53 -8.16
C GLY A 86 -2.35 -16.65 -7.28
N PHE A 87 -3.48 -16.01 -7.62
CA PHE A 87 -4.71 -16.04 -6.84
C PHE A 87 -5.67 -17.12 -7.39
N PRO A 88 -5.91 -18.22 -6.65
CA PRO A 88 -6.76 -19.31 -7.12
C PRO A 88 -8.19 -18.85 -7.44
N THR A 89 -8.71 -17.86 -6.71
CA THR A 89 -10.05 -17.28 -6.91
C THR A 89 -10.22 -16.57 -8.26
N LEU A 90 -9.12 -16.19 -8.91
CA LEU A 90 -9.13 -15.58 -10.25
C LEU A 90 -8.84 -16.57 -11.36
N ASN A 91 -8.35 -17.78 -11.04
CA ASN A 91 -8.04 -18.80 -12.02
C ASN A 91 -9.31 -19.54 -12.44
N ARG A 92 -10.15 -18.86 -13.20
CA ARG A 92 -11.47 -19.34 -13.62
C ARG A 92 -11.80 -18.85 -15.04
N PRO A 93 -12.55 -19.64 -15.84
CA PRO A 93 -12.75 -19.36 -17.27
C PRO A 93 -13.55 -18.09 -17.56
N ASP A 94 -14.28 -17.59 -16.57
CA ASP A 94 -15.10 -16.38 -16.58
C ASP A 94 -14.38 -15.11 -16.11
N VAL A 95 -13.09 -15.22 -15.74
CA VAL A 95 -12.22 -14.08 -15.41
C VAL A 95 -11.08 -14.01 -16.40
N ASN A 96 -10.93 -12.87 -17.06
CA ASN A 96 -9.82 -12.60 -17.97
C ASN A 96 -8.94 -11.47 -17.45
N PHE A 97 -7.64 -11.67 -17.46
CA PHE A 97 -6.67 -10.63 -17.14
C PHE A 97 -6.00 -10.13 -18.41
N VAL A 98 -6.02 -8.82 -18.62
CA VAL A 98 -5.36 -8.14 -19.73
C VAL A 98 -4.30 -7.23 -19.17
N ARG A 99 -3.04 -7.52 -19.51
CA ARG A 99 -1.96 -6.58 -19.25
C ARG A 99 -1.98 -5.45 -20.27
N GLY A 100 -2.35 -4.25 -19.84
CA GLY A 100 -2.45 -3.11 -20.74
C GLY A 100 -2.93 -1.83 -20.08
N THR A 101 -2.77 -0.73 -20.81
CA THR A 101 -3.18 0.61 -20.38
C THR A 101 -4.53 0.95 -21.00
N VAL A 102 -5.51 1.33 -20.18
CA VAL A 102 -6.77 1.91 -20.68
C VAL A 102 -6.52 3.36 -21.05
N VAL A 103 -6.73 3.70 -22.32
CA VAL A 103 -6.46 5.05 -22.86
C VAL A 103 -7.70 5.93 -22.90
N ARG A 104 -8.90 5.33 -22.93
CA ARG A 104 -10.16 6.09 -22.96
C ARG A 104 -11.34 5.24 -22.51
N VAL A 105 -12.20 5.78 -21.65
CA VAL A 105 -13.48 5.18 -21.25
C VAL A 105 -14.63 6.00 -21.86
N LYS A 106 -15.64 5.32 -22.41
CA LYS A 106 -16.87 5.91 -22.96
C LYS A 106 -18.08 5.36 -22.20
N PRO A 107 -18.48 5.98 -21.07
CA PRO A 107 -19.51 5.44 -20.19
C PRO A 107 -20.88 5.28 -20.85
N LEU A 108 -21.30 6.26 -21.66
CA LEU A 108 -22.59 6.25 -22.35
C LEU A 108 -22.75 5.06 -23.30
N ASN A 109 -21.63 4.62 -23.89
CA ASN A 109 -21.60 3.51 -24.83
C ASN A 109 -21.11 2.22 -24.19
N GLN A 110 -20.79 2.23 -22.88
CA GLN A 110 -20.20 1.11 -22.14
C GLN A 110 -19.00 0.48 -22.87
N THR A 111 -18.16 1.32 -23.47
CA THR A 111 -16.97 0.88 -24.22
C THR A 111 -15.73 1.55 -23.67
N LEU A 112 -14.58 0.93 -23.90
CA LEU A 112 -13.27 1.49 -23.58
C LEU A 112 -12.28 1.16 -24.68
N VAL A 113 -11.21 1.95 -24.76
CA VAL A 113 -10.07 1.74 -25.64
C VAL A 113 -8.86 1.47 -24.74
N TYR A 114 -8.09 0.45 -25.06
CA TYR A 114 -6.89 0.08 -24.31
C TYR A 114 -5.78 -0.40 -25.24
N GLN A 115 -4.54 -0.32 -24.77
CA GLN A 115 -3.33 -0.79 -25.45
C GLN A 115 -2.76 -1.99 -24.70
N ILE A 116 -2.44 -3.06 -25.43
CA ILE A 116 -1.89 -4.28 -24.83
C ILE A 116 -0.38 -4.16 -24.71
N HIS A 117 0.16 -4.50 -23.54
CA HIS A 117 1.60 -4.62 -23.34
C HIS A 117 2.05 -6.02 -23.81
N LYS A 118 2.79 -6.10 -24.92
CA LYS A 118 3.28 -7.39 -25.47
C LYS A 118 4.58 -7.82 -24.77
N GLY A 119 4.63 -9.09 -24.36
CA GLY A 119 5.83 -9.75 -23.82
C GLY A 119 5.64 -10.41 -22.45
N ASP A 120 6.36 -11.52 -22.22
CA ASP A 120 6.37 -12.29 -20.95
C ASP A 120 7.37 -11.72 -19.93
N SER A 121 7.98 -10.58 -20.26
CA SER A 121 8.88 -9.83 -19.38
C SER A 121 8.10 -9.44 -18.13
N ARG A 122 8.52 -9.96 -16.96
CA ARG A 122 8.08 -9.49 -15.63
C ARG A 122 7.88 -7.98 -15.68
N SER A 123 6.76 -7.53 -15.15
CA SER A 123 6.39 -6.11 -15.05
C SER A 123 7.61 -5.23 -14.74
N THR A 124 7.84 -4.20 -15.56
CA THR A 124 8.86 -3.16 -15.32
C THR A 124 8.63 -2.51 -13.96
N GLU A 125 7.37 -2.40 -13.58
CA GLU A 125 6.87 -1.90 -12.31
C GLU A 125 7.23 -2.87 -11.16
N MET A 126 7.19 -4.19 -11.36
CA MET A 126 7.69 -5.16 -10.38
C MET A 126 9.19 -4.96 -10.11
N ARG A 127 10.01 -4.83 -11.17
CA ARG A 127 11.45 -4.64 -11.03
C ARG A 127 11.77 -3.33 -10.31
N ALA A 128 11.19 -2.22 -10.78
CA ALA A 128 11.31 -0.92 -10.14
C ALA A 128 10.93 -1.00 -8.65
N TYR A 129 9.83 -1.68 -8.30
CA TYR A 129 9.42 -1.86 -6.91
C TYR A 129 10.44 -2.66 -6.08
N VAL A 130 10.88 -3.82 -6.59
CA VAL A 130 11.84 -4.68 -5.87
C VAL A 130 13.17 -3.95 -5.69
N ASP A 131 13.59 -3.20 -6.70
CA ASP A 131 14.80 -2.39 -6.67
C ASP A 131 14.67 -1.24 -5.68
N ASP A 132 13.53 -0.53 -5.66
CA ASP A 132 13.24 0.55 -4.70
C ASP A 132 13.21 0.05 -3.26
N ALA A 133 12.51 -1.06 -3.00
CA ALA A 133 12.47 -1.68 -1.68
C ALA A 133 13.86 -2.18 -1.24
N GLY A 134 14.61 -2.81 -2.17
CA GLY A 134 15.98 -3.23 -1.92
C GLY A 134 16.94 -2.07 -1.68
N ASN A 135 16.78 -0.96 -2.40
CA ASN A 135 17.54 0.27 -2.24
C ASN A 135 17.24 0.93 -0.89
N ALA A 136 15.96 1.07 -0.54
CA ALA A 136 15.53 1.58 0.75
C ALA A 136 16.10 0.72 1.89
N ALA A 137 16.01 -0.61 1.79
CA ALA A 137 16.57 -1.51 2.78
C ALA A 137 18.10 -1.36 2.94
N ARG A 138 18.84 -1.22 1.83
CA ARG A 138 20.28 -0.91 1.86
C ARG A 138 20.56 0.44 2.56
N ARG A 139 19.75 1.47 2.27
CA ARG A 139 19.87 2.78 2.93
C ARG A 139 19.57 2.70 4.43
N LEU A 140 18.60 1.90 4.86
CA LEU A 140 18.30 1.66 6.28
C LEU A 140 19.48 1.01 7.01
N VAL A 141 20.17 0.04 6.37
CA VAL A 141 21.39 -0.55 6.92
C VAL A 141 22.54 0.46 6.99
N ALA A 142 22.66 1.33 5.98
CA ALA A 142 23.67 2.38 5.92
C ALA A 142 23.35 3.59 6.84
N ALA A 143 22.11 3.72 7.31
CA ALA A 143 21.59 4.85 8.08
C ALA A 143 22.22 5.01 9.48
N LYS A 144 23.23 4.21 9.87
CA LYS A 144 23.80 4.16 11.22
C LYS A 144 24.09 5.55 11.82
N LYS A 145 24.52 6.54 11.02
CA LYS A 145 24.81 7.91 11.52
C LYS A 145 23.65 8.90 11.39
N SER A 146 22.94 8.92 10.25
CA SER A 146 21.88 9.91 10.01
C SER A 146 20.49 9.45 10.51
N GLY A 147 20.29 8.17 10.78
CA GLY A 147 19.02 7.65 11.31
C GLY A 147 17.89 7.61 10.28
N ILE A 148 16.72 7.23 10.77
CA ILE A 148 15.49 6.96 10.01
C ILE A 148 14.38 7.81 10.61
N VAL A 149 13.62 8.49 9.75
CA VAL A 149 12.42 9.23 10.15
C VAL A 149 11.19 8.59 9.51
N ILE A 150 10.16 8.39 10.32
CA ILE A 150 8.85 7.91 9.90
C ILE A 150 7.85 9.02 10.21
N ILE A 151 7.02 9.40 9.24
CA ILE A 151 5.98 10.42 9.40
C ILE A 151 4.62 9.74 9.27
N GLY A 152 3.85 9.73 10.35
CA GLY A 152 2.55 9.05 10.44
C GLY A 152 2.23 8.59 11.86
N ASP A 153 1.02 8.07 12.05
CA ASP A 153 0.52 7.57 13.34
C ASP A 153 -0.34 6.31 13.24
N GLY A 154 -0.46 5.73 12.05
CA GLY A 154 -1.21 4.50 11.86
C GLY A 154 -0.52 3.30 12.48
N ALA A 155 -1.26 2.20 12.57
CA ALA A 155 -0.75 0.93 13.11
C ALA A 155 0.49 0.44 12.35
N VAL A 156 0.54 0.66 11.02
CA VAL A 156 1.66 0.26 10.16
C VAL A 156 2.94 1.01 10.53
N GLU A 157 2.86 2.32 10.70
CA GLU A 157 4.00 3.18 11.04
C GLU A 157 4.54 2.87 12.43
N ILE A 158 3.64 2.63 13.37
CA ILE A 158 3.96 2.24 14.75
C ILE A 158 4.68 0.89 14.77
N GLU A 159 4.12 -0.13 14.12
CA GLU A 159 4.75 -1.44 14.00
C GLU A 159 6.13 -1.32 13.36
N PHE A 160 6.24 -0.52 12.30
CA PHE A 160 7.47 -0.37 11.57
C PHE A 160 8.55 0.35 12.38
N ALA A 161 8.20 1.41 13.11
CA ALA A 161 9.12 2.12 13.99
C ALA A 161 9.69 1.18 15.06
N GLY A 162 8.81 0.40 15.72
CA GLY A 162 9.21 -0.60 16.71
C GLY A 162 10.09 -1.69 16.08
N LYS A 163 9.69 -2.24 14.93
CA LYS A 163 10.46 -3.31 14.26
C LYS A 163 11.86 -2.84 13.86
N LEU A 164 11.97 -1.65 13.27
CA LEU A 164 13.26 -1.07 12.89
C LEU A 164 14.13 -0.83 14.10
N LYS A 165 13.58 -0.29 15.19
CA LYS A 165 14.36 -0.05 16.41
C LYS A 165 14.81 -1.36 17.07
N SER A 166 13.97 -2.39 17.06
CA SER A 166 14.33 -3.74 17.53
C SER A 166 15.47 -4.35 16.72
N GLN A 167 15.43 -4.23 15.39
CA GLN A 167 16.37 -4.88 14.48
C GLN A 167 17.69 -4.09 14.37
N TYR A 168 17.61 -2.76 14.44
CA TYR A 168 18.74 -1.84 14.29
C TYR A 168 18.88 -0.98 15.55
N SER A 169 19.21 -1.62 16.68
CA SER A 169 19.23 -0.98 18.02
C SER A 169 20.09 0.29 18.11
N MET A 170 21.19 0.34 17.36
CA MET A 170 22.10 1.50 17.31
C MET A 170 21.62 2.62 16.37
N THR A 171 20.69 2.33 15.45
CA THR A 171 20.18 3.33 14.53
C THR A 171 19.14 4.21 15.25
N ARG A 172 19.22 5.52 15.03
CA ARG A 172 18.20 6.45 15.50
C ARG A 172 16.93 6.24 14.65
N VAL A 173 15.82 5.93 15.30
CA VAL A 173 14.50 5.83 14.66
C VAL A 173 13.61 6.89 15.30
N THR A 174 13.11 7.82 14.49
CA THR A 174 12.21 8.89 14.93
C THR A 174 10.84 8.70 14.26
N LEU A 175 9.77 8.67 15.05
CA LEU A 175 8.39 8.68 14.58
C LEU A 175 7.79 10.07 14.84
N ILE A 176 7.26 10.72 13.81
CA ILE A 176 6.72 12.07 13.88
C ILE A 176 5.24 12.08 13.47
N HIS A 177 4.40 12.74 14.26
CA HIS A 177 3.00 12.95 13.92
C HIS A 177 2.47 14.33 14.35
N ALA A 178 1.46 14.82 13.62
CA ALA A 178 0.90 16.15 13.80
C ALA A 178 -0.15 16.27 14.92
N ARG A 179 -0.63 15.15 15.47
CA ARG A 179 -1.57 15.13 16.62
C ARG A 179 -0.84 14.78 17.91
N ASP A 180 -1.55 14.93 19.02
CA ASP A 180 -1.09 14.69 20.39
C ASP A 180 -1.11 13.22 20.81
N HIS A 181 -1.62 12.32 19.96
CA HIS A 181 -1.61 10.88 20.19
C HIS A 181 -1.40 10.09 18.90
N LEU A 182 -0.92 8.86 19.07
CA LEU A 182 -0.81 7.86 18.02
C LEU A 182 -2.14 7.11 17.82
N LEU A 183 -2.33 6.43 16.69
CA LEU A 183 -3.59 5.75 16.34
C LEU A 183 -4.79 6.70 16.38
N SER A 184 -4.62 7.93 15.87
CA SER A 184 -5.62 8.99 16.02
C SER A 184 -6.93 8.72 15.31
N LYS A 185 -6.90 7.92 14.25
CA LYS A 185 -8.08 7.51 13.48
C LYS A 185 -8.69 6.19 13.94
N GLU A 186 -8.03 5.45 14.83
CA GLU A 186 -8.51 4.15 15.27
C GLU A 186 -9.53 4.30 16.41
N PRO A 187 -10.63 3.53 16.39
CA PRO A 187 -11.67 3.54 17.42
C PRO A 187 -11.24 2.72 18.65
N VAL A 188 -10.06 3.03 19.20
CA VAL A 188 -9.49 2.35 20.38
C VAL A 188 -9.43 3.29 21.59
N PRO A 189 -9.53 2.77 22.83
CA PRO A 189 -9.50 3.59 24.04
C PRO A 189 -8.23 4.44 24.17
N VAL A 190 -8.33 5.60 24.84
CA VAL A 190 -7.20 6.51 25.03
C VAL A 190 -6.06 5.83 25.79
N GLU A 191 -6.39 5.00 26.77
CA GLU A 191 -5.44 4.22 27.57
C GLU A 191 -4.60 3.29 26.67
N PHE A 192 -5.23 2.71 25.64
CA PHE A 192 -4.53 1.90 24.65
C PHE A 192 -3.54 2.77 23.84
N LYS A 193 -3.97 3.94 23.37
CA LYS A 193 -3.12 4.88 22.60
C LYS A 193 -1.93 5.35 23.45
N SER A 194 -2.15 5.68 24.72
CA SER A 194 -1.10 6.05 25.67
C SER A 194 -0.13 4.90 25.93
N ARG A 195 -0.63 3.66 26.06
CA ARG A 195 0.22 2.48 26.25
C ARG A 195 1.10 2.19 25.03
N VAL A 196 0.57 2.37 23.82
CA VAL A 196 1.34 2.23 22.58
C VAL A 196 2.48 3.25 22.51
N LEU A 197 2.21 4.51 22.81
CA LEU A 197 3.24 5.56 22.87
C LEU A 197 4.34 5.23 23.91
N GLN A 198 3.92 4.77 25.09
CA GLN A 198 4.84 4.39 26.15
C GLN A 198 5.76 3.24 25.69
N LEU A 199 5.21 2.17 25.14
CA LEU A 199 5.97 1.00 24.68
C LEU A 199 6.98 1.36 23.59
N LEU A 200 6.62 2.21 22.63
CA LEU A 200 7.56 2.68 21.59
C LEU A 200 8.73 3.45 22.19
N ARG A 201 8.46 4.35 23.14
CA ARG A 201 9.50 5.13 23.82
C ARG A 201 10.39 4.24 24.69
N GLU A 202 9.81 3.28 25.42
CA GLU A 202 10.54 2.26 26.19
C GLU A 202 11.47 1.43 25.29
N GLN A 203 11.05 1.14 24.06
CA GLN A 203 11.86 0.47 23.05
C GLN A 203 12.97 1.38 22.46
N GLY A 204 12.98 2.66 22.78
CA GLY A 204 13.97 3.65 22.34
C GLY A 204 13.65 4.32 21.01
N VAL A 205 12.40 4.23 20.53
CA VAL A 205 11.93 5.05 19.40
C VAL A 205 11.76 6.49 19.89
N ASN A 206 12.34 7.45 19.17
CA ASN A 206 12.13 8.86 19.45
C ASN A 206 10.78 9.30 18.87
N VAL A 207 9.76 9.48 19.71
CA VAL A 207 8.41 9.86 19.24
C VAL A 207 8.16 11.35 19.48
N ILE A 208 7.98 12.08 18.38
CA ILE A 208 7.69 13.52 18.33
C ILE A 208 6.22 13.68 17.90
N LEU A 209 5.42 14.33 18.73
CA LEU A 209 4.00 14.57 18.50
C LEU A 209 3.74 16.06 18.34
N GLN A 210 2.56 16.41 17.82
CA GLN A 210 2.15 17.79 17.52
C GLN A 210 3.05 18.54 16.52
N GLU A 211 3.75 17.79 15.66
CA GLU A 211 4.67 18.35 14.67
C GLU A 211 4.27 17.91 13.24
N ARG A 212 4.32 18.85 12.30
CA ARG A 212 4.09 18.58 10.88
C ARG A 212 5.29 19.05 10.06
N PRO A 213 6.32 18.21 9.93
CA PRO A 213 7.54 18.63 9.28
C PRO A 213 7.42 18.65 7.75
N ILE A 214 8.28 19.44 7.11
CA ILE A 214 8.50 19.45 5.67
C ILE A 214 9.74 18.62 5.35
N VAL A 215 9.64 17.74 4.35
CA VAL A 215 10.76 16.93 3.87
C VAL A 215 11.44 17.64 2.70
N GLU A 216 12.76 17.83 2.79
CA GLU A 216 13.62 18.33 1.73
C GLU A 216 14.62 17.24 1.36
N ASP A 217 14.53 16.71 0.14
CA ASP A 217 15.47 15.72 -0.37
C ASP A 217 16.76 16.37 -0.86
N LEU A 218 17.88 15.70 -0.61
CA LEU A 218 19.22 16.16 -0.93
C LEU A 218 19.80 15.38 -2.11
N SER A 219 20.79 15.98 -2.78
CA SER A 219 21.44 15.38 -3.96
C SER A 219 22.21 14.09 -3.67
N ASP A 220 22.58 13.85 -2.41
CA ASP A 220 23.24 12.63 -1.96
C ASP A 220 22.25 11.48 -1.63
N GLY A 221 20.96 11.70 -1.83
CA GLY A 221 19.89 10.72 -1.57
C GLY A 221 19.46 10.62 -0.11
N THR A 222 19.91 11.53 0.76
CA THR A 222 19.40 11.73 2.12
C THR A 222 18.37 12.87 2.17
N SER A 223 17.77 13.15 3.32
CA SER A 223 16.77 14.22 3.44
C SER A 223 16.94 15.03 4.74
N TYR A 224 16.54 16.30 4.71
CA TYR A 224 16.25 17.08 5.91
C TYR A 224 14.75 17.06 6.21
N VAL A 225 14.40 16.79 7.46
CA VAL A 225 13.05 16.90 8.01
C VAL A 225 13.00 18.18 8.84
N LYS A 226 12.37 19.23 8.31
CA LYS A 226 12.35 20.59 8.87
C LYS A 226 11.07 20.84 9.64
N PHE A 227 11.18 21.43 10.82
CA PHE A 227 10.05 21.85 11.66
C PHE A 227 9.80 23.35 11.51
N ASP A 228 8.61 23.82 11.91
CA ASP A 228 8.20 25.23 11.79
C ASP A 228 9.06 26.16 12.65
N ASN A 229 9.63 25.64 13.75
CA ASN A 229 10.53 26.38 14.63
C ASN A 229 11.95 26.58 14.05
N GLY A 230 12.22 26.04 12.85
CA GLY A 230 13.53 26.08 12.18
C GLY A 230 14.47 24.92 12.50
N ASP A 231 14.14 24.07 13.47
CA ASP A 231 14.91 22.85 13.75
C ASP A 231 14.81 21.87 12.58
N ARG A 232 15.81 20.97 12.49
CA ARG A 232 15.82 19.92 11.46
C ARG A 232 16.47 18.64 11.92
N ILE A 233 15.99 17.53 11.38
CA ILE A 233 16.62 16.21 11.48
C ILE A 233 17.22 15.87 10.11
N HIS A 234 18.52 15.58 10.07
CA HIS A 234 19.13 14.91 8.90
C HIS A 234 18.80 13.43 8.99
N ALA A 235 18.23 12.83 7.95
CA ALA A 235 17.82 11.44 7.91
C ALA A 235 18.35 10.76 6.66
N ALA A 236 18.85 9.52 6.80
CA ALA A 236 19.26 8.72 5.64
C ALA A 236 18.05 8.21 4.84
N VAL A 237 16.92 8.02 5.52
CA VAL A 237 15.65 7.59 4.93
C VAL A 237 14.52 8.29 5.65
N VAL A 238 13.58 8.84 4.87
CA VAL A 238 12.29 9.33 5.36
C VAL A 238 11.19 8.43 4.79
N ILE A 239 10.29 7.97 5.65
CA ILE A 239 9.20 7.07 5.31
C ILE A 239 7.90 7.78 5.66
N MET A 240 7.17 8.20 4.63
CA MET A 240 5.86 8.81 4.80
C MET A 240 4.80 7.79 4.48
N ALA A 241 4.03 7.37 5.48
CA ALA A 241 2.82 6.60 5.26
C ALA A 241 1.65 7.57 5.12
N VAL A 242 1.64 8.25 3.98
CA VAL A 242 0.40 8.76 3.43
C VAL A 242 0.08 7.79 2.32
N ALA A 243 -1.14 7.24 2.28
CA ALA A 243 -1.65 6.64 1.07
C ALA A 243 -1.32 7.65 -0.04
N SER A 244 -0.37 7.34 -0.91
CA SER A 244 -0.06 8.18 -2.04
C SER A 244 -1.29 8.10 -2.93
N ILE A 245 -2.25 8.97 -2.66
CA ILE A 245 -3.24 9.40 -3.63
C ILE A 245 -2.47 10.33 -4.56
N SER A 246 -1.55 9.76 -5.32
CA SER A 246 -1.53 10.11 -6.72
C SER A 246 -2.71 9.33 -7.27
N PRO A 247 -3.83 9.97 -7.65
CA PRO A 247 -4.68 9.37 -8.66
C PRO A 247 -3.70 8.97 -9.77
N SER A 248 -3.71 7.72 -10.21
CA SER A 248 -3.17 7.43 -11.53
C SER A 248 -3.94 8.35 -12.46
N SER A 249 -3.31 9.46 -12.84
CA SER A 249 -3.90 10.47 -13.70
C SER A 249 -4.29 9.74 -14.99
N GLY A 250 -5.60 9.64 -15.17
CA GLY A 250 -6.27 9.25 -16.40
C GLY A 250 -7.50 10.14 -16.52
#